data_AF-A0A1V1TI14-F1
#
_entry.id   AF-A0A1V1TI14-F1
#
_cell.length_a   1.000
_cell.length_b   1.000
_cell.length_c   1.000
_cell.angle_alpha   90.00
_cell.angle_beta   90.00
_cell.angle_gamma   90.00
#
_symmetry.space_group_name_H-M   'P 1'
#
loop_
_entity.id
_entity.type
_entity.pdbx_description
1 polymer ?
#
loop_
_entity_poly.entity_id
_entity_poly.type
_entity_poly.pdbx_seq_one_letter_code
_entity_poly.pdbx_strand_id
1 'polypeptide(L)' 'MAVMQTLSGRYIDGEKLLRLLISKFGRGNFSIEHADDDYTLTLPTYLSTDEQKSVEK' A
#
# COMPACT_ATOMS: atom_id res chain seq x y z
N MET A 1 16.56 -2.33 -3.52
CA MET A 1 16.04 -0.96 -3.71
C MET A 1 14.56 -1.01 -3.38
N ALA A 2 14.08 -0.13 -2.49
CA ALA A 2 12.65 0.00 -2.24
C ALA A 2 12.10 1.08 -3.18
N VAL A 3 10.85 0.90 -3.63
CA VAL A 3 10.08 1.86 -4.40
C VAL A 3 9.13 2.60 -3.48
N MET A 4 8.99 3.89 -3.71
CA MET A 4 7.97 4.72 -3.06
C MET A 4 6.80 4.90 -4.01
N GLN A 5 5.60 4.65 -3.51
CA GLN A 5 4.36 4.81 -4.24
C GLN A 5 3.34 5.52 -3.35
N THR A 6 2.75 6.58 -3.86
CA THR A 6 1.67 7.29 -3.18
C THR A 6 0.32 6.83 -3.74
N LEU A 7 -0.60 6.45 -2.86
CA LEU A 7 -1.97 6.07 -3.19
C LEU A 7 -2.95 7.02 -2.49
N SER A 8 -4.01 7.44 -3.17
CA SER A 8 -5.01 8.31 -2.57
C SER A 8 -5.90 7.56 -1.59
N GLY A 9 -5.75 7.88 -0.31
CA GLY A 9 -6.51 7.31 0.81
C GLY A 9 -8.01 7.51 0.72
N ARG A 10 -8.48 8.51 -0.04
CA ARG A 10 -9.90 8.67 -0.38
C ARG A 10 -10.58 7.42 -0.94
N TYR A 11 -9.83 6.65 -1.75
CA TYR A 11 -10.32 5.49 -2.48
C TYR A 11 -9.74 4.18 -1.97
N ILE A 12 -8.85 4.23 -0.99
CA ILE A 12 -8.09 3.07 -0.51
C ILE A 12 -8.54 2.70 0.89
N ASP A 13 -8.85 1.43 1.06
CA ASP A 13 -9.13 0.80 2.34
C ASP A 13 -7.81 0.42 3.02
N GLY A 14 -7.46 1.16 4.09
CA GLY A 14 -6.21 0.98 4.83
C GLY A 14 -6.07 -0.41 5.46
N GLU A 15 -7.17 -1.06 5.86
CA GLU A 15 -7.13 -2.42 6.42
C GLU A 15 -6.85 -3.46 5.33
N LYS A 16 -7.51 -3.35 4.17
CA LYS A 16 -7.22 -4.22 3.02
C LYS A 16 -5.78 -4.02 2.55
N LEU A 17 -5.32 -2.77 2.49
CA LEU A 17 -3.95 -2.43 2.12
C LEU A 17 -2.94 -3.09 3.06
N LEU A 18 -3.11 -2.92 4.37
CA LEU A 18 -2.24 -3.56 5.36
C LEU A 18 -2.23 -5.10 5.20
N ARG A 19 -3.40 -5.72 5.03
CA ARG A 19 -3.51 -7.18 4.84
C ARG A 19 -2.81 -7.65 3.57
N LEU A 20 -3.00 -6.95 2.46
CA LEU A 20 -2.34 -7.25 1.19
C LEU A 20 -0.82 -7.16 1.34
N LEU A 21 -0.32 -6.08 1.93
CA LEU A 21 1.12 -5.86 2.11
C LEU A 21 1.75 -6.90 3.02
N ILE A 22 1.08 -7.28 4.12
CA ILE A 22 1.52 -8.38 4.99
C ILE A 22 1.55 -9.71 4.21
N SER A 23 0.52 -10.00 3.43
CA SER A 23 0.43 -11.24 2.65
C SER A 23 1.52 -11.34 1.58
N LYS A 24 1.79 -10.23 0.89
CA LYS A 24 2.72 -10.20 -0.24
C LYS A 24 4.18 -10.08 0.16
N PHE A 25 4.47 -9.15 1.07
CA PHE A 25 5.85 -8.78 1.42
C PHE A 25 6.28 -9.37 2.78
N GLY A 26 5.33 -9.76 3.63
CA GLY A 26 5.60 -10.13 5.01
C GLY A 26 5.70 -8.93 5.93
N ARG A 27 5.46 -9.15 7.22
CA ARG A 27 5.59 -8.10 8.25
C ARG A 27 7.03 -7.59 8.29
N GLY A 28 7.20 -6.27 8.16
CA GLY A 28 8.50 -5.58 8.27
C GLY A 28 9.21 -5.29 6.94
N ASN A 29 8.71 -5.80 5.81
CA ASN A 29 9.28 -5.52 4.49
C ASN A 29 8.60 -4.36 3.74
N PHE A 30 7.70 -3.64 4.39
CA PHE A 30 7.01 -2.48 3.83
C PHE A 30 6.85 -1.39 4.89
N SER A 31 6.64 -0.15 4.46
CA SER A 31 6.24 0.95 5.34
C SER A 31 5.07 1.70 4.74
N ILE A 32 4.14 2.10 5.60
CA ILE A 32 2.96 2.88 5.23
C ILE A 32 3.02 4.14 6.05
N GLU A 33 3.03 5.28 5.38
CA GLU A 33 2.91 6.60 5.97
C GLU A 33 1.61 7.20 5.47
N HIS A 34 0.76 7.66 6.39
CA HIS A 34 -0.51 8.31 6.05
C HIS A 34 -0.35 9.80 6.31
N ALA A 35 -0.45 10.60 5.25
CA ALA A 35 -0.31 12.05 5.29
C ALA A 35 -1.55 12.68 4.67
N ASP A 36 -2.25 13.53 5.44
CA ASP A 36 -3.54 14.14 5.09
C ASP A 36 -4.59 13.10 4.64
N ASP A 37 -4.68 12.86 3.33
CA ASP A 37 -5.66 11.99 2.66
C ASP A 37 -4.97 10.94 1.77
N ASP A 38 -3.63 10.88 1.76
CA ASP A 38 -2.83 9.98 0.91
C ASP A 38 -2.01 8.99 1.75
N TYR A 39 -1.88 7.76 1.24
CA TYR A 39 -1.00 6.72 1.77
C TYR A 39 0.28 6.69 0.94
N THR A 40 1.40 7.07 1.56
CA THR A 40 2.74 6.87 1.01
C THR A 40 3.25 5.49 1.44
N LEU A 41 3.45 4.62 0.46
CA LEU A 41 3.92 3.27 0.63
C LEU A 41 5.37 3.15 0.20
N THR A 42 6.19 2.61 1.09
CA THR A 42 7.55 2.17 0.77
C THR A 42 7.54 0.66 0.66
N LEU A 43 7.67 0.16 -0.57
CA LEU A 43 7.52 -1.25 -0.92
C LEU A 43 8.79 -1.76 -1.59
N PRO A 44 9.10 -3.06 -1.54
CA PRO A 44 10.23 -3.61 -2.28
C PRO A 44 9.96 -3.67 -3.80
N THR A 45 8.69 -3.67 -4.21
CA THR A 45 8.26 -3.58 -5.62
C THR A 45 6.92 -2.86 -5.75
N TYR A 46 6.60 -2.33 -6.92
CA TYR A 46 5.34 -1.63 -7.18
C TYR A 46 4.14 -2.56 -7.04
N LEU A 47 3.04 -2.05 -6.50
CA LEU A 47 1.76 -2.76 -6.53
C LEU A 47 1.23 -2.79 -7.97
N SER A 48 0.88 -3.98 -8.44
CA SER A 48 0.18 -4.16 -9.71
C SER A 48 -1.19 -3.49 -9.65
N THR A 49 -1.75 -3.14 -10.80
CA THR A 49 -3.10 -2.54 -10.89
C THR A 49 -4.17 -3.38 -10.20
N ASP A 50 -4.07 -4.71 -10.29
CA ASP A 50 -5.01 -5.65 -9.65
C ASP A 50 -4.96 -5.59 -8.12
N GLU A 51 -3.78 -5.32 -7.57
CA GLU A 51 -3.57 -5.19 -6.14
C GLU A 51 -4.03 -3.84 -5.61
N GLN A 52 -3.78 -2.78 -6.37
CA GLN A 52 -4.37 -1.47 -6.08
C GLN A 52 -5.90 -1.59 -6.06
N LYS A 53 -6.51 -2.27 -7.04
CA LYS A 53 -7.96 -2.55 -7.05
C LYS A 53 -8.45 -3.36 -5.86
N SER A 54 -7.66 -4.35 -5.41
CA SER A 54 -8.05 -5.19 -4.27
C SER A 54 -8.13 -4.42 -2.96
N VAL A 55 -7.43 -3.28 -2.87
CA VAL A 55 -7.42 -2.40 -1.70
C VAL A 55 -8.31 -1.18 -1.89
N GLU A 56 -8.99 -1.04 -3.02
CA GLU A 56 -9.98 0.02 -3.21
C GLU A 56 -11.25 -0.21 -2.36
N LYS A 57 -11.91 0.90 -2.00
CA LYS A 57 -13.16 0.97 -1.23
C LYS A 57 -14.39 0.66 -2.07
#